data_AF-A0A9X0QDR7-F1
#
_entry.id   AF-A0A9X0QDR7-F1
#
_cell.length_a   1.000
_cell.length_b   1.000
_cell.length_c   1.000
_cell.angle_alpha   90.00
_cell.angle_beta   90.00
_cell.angle_gamma   90.00
#
_symmetry.space_group_name_H-M   'P 1'
#
loop_
_entity.id
_entity.type
_entity.pdbx_description
1 polymer ?
#
loop_
_entity_poly.entity_id
_entity_poly.type
_entity_poly.pdbx_seq_one_letter_code
_entity_poly.pdbx_strand_id
1 'polypeptide(L)'
;MEPIRPEVDAFVLDWLQREPLLRSYFFEERDGNCRLTSSFASKLSETAPMWARLVAPVAEWFTQQIHKSRTSQSRSRLPVQLTPATRQEKKVTSNVERELSFRRANVCVSCGKKIHSRSTNCDECAKEKRPERMIEVARLGRVVTLLPEAQAKRSATQKVNTQAVWDWNPTDYPTWLTSDLYSAKIQPRLVSLSCSSVAKRLGVSVSYADQIRKGRVPHPRHWQTLAKLVGWSRNSKPCCRNR
;
A
#
# COMPACT_ATOMS: atom_id res chain seq x y z
N MET A 1 13.64 11.67 -34.52
CA MET A 1 13.30 10.75 -33.41
C MET A 1 14.15 11.02 -32.18
N GLU A 2 15.46 11.26 -32.29
CA GLU A 2 16.33 11.50 -31.12
C GLU A 2 15.79 12.47 -30.06
N PRO A 3 15.20 13.64 -30.40
CA PRO A 3 14.76 14.60 -29.37
C PRO A 3 13.61 14.12 -28.48
N ILE A 4 12.83 13.14 -28.93
CA ILE A 4 11.67 12.59 -28.18
C ILE A 4 11.90 11.15 -27.69
N ARG A 5 13.10 10.61 -27.93
CA ARG A 5 13.44 9.23 -27.59
C ARG A 5 13.33 8.95 -26.07
N PRO A 6 13.80 9.84 -25.16
CA PRO A 6 13.65 9.62 -23.73
C PRO A 6 12.20 9.46 -23.27
N GLU A 7 11.27 10.21 -23.86
CA GLU A 7 9.84 10.16 -23.53
C GLU A 7 9.20 8.85 -24.02
N VAL A 8 9.62 8.36 -25.19
CA VAL A 8 9.19 7.06 -25.71
C VAL A 8 9.72 5.93 -24.82
N ASP A 9 11.00 5.97 -24.46
CA ASP A 9 11.61 4.95 -23.60
C ASP A 9 10.96 4.93 -22.21
N ALA A 10 10.72 6.11 -21.62
CA ALA A 10 10.02 6.22 -20.34
C ALA A 10 8.59 5.66 -20.40
N PHE A 11 7.86 5.90 -21.49
CA PHE A 11 6.53 5.33 -21.71
C PHE A 11 6.56 3.80 -21.77
N VAL A 12 7.52 3.22 -22.50
CA VAL A 12 7.65 1.76 -22.62
C VAL A 12 8.06 1.14 -21.28
N LEU A 13 9.01 1.75 -20.56
CA LEU A 13 9.45 1.26 -19.25
C LEU A 13 8.33 1.34 -18.20
N ASP A 14 7.57 2.44 -18.16
CA ASP A 14 6.41 2.58 -17.28
C ASP A 14 5.35 1.51 -17.58
N TRP A 15 5.16 1.19 -18.86
CA TRP A 15 4.27 0.12 -19.28
C TRP A 15 4.75 -1.24 -18.76
N LEU A 16 6.01 -1.61 -19.03
CA LEU A 16 6.59 -2.88 -18.61
C LEU A 16 6.52 -3.10 -17.09
N GLN A 17 6.66 -2.04 -16.29
CA GLN A 17 6.56 -2.11 -14.83
C GLN A 17 5.14 -2.37 -14.33
N ARG A 18 4.11 -2.01 -15.10
CA ARG A 18 2.72 -1.98 -14.63
C ARG A 18 1.83 -3.03 -15.28
N GLU A 19 2.09 -3.40 -16.53
CA GLU A 19 1.32 -4.41 -17.27
C GLU A 19 2.29 -5.33 -18.02
N PRO A 20 2.22 -6.66 -17.81
CA PRO A 20 3.04 -7.59 -18.56
C PRO A 20 2.59 -7.63 -20.02
N LEU A 21 3.53 -7.49 -20.95
CA LEU A 21 3.27 -7.65 -22.38
C LEU A 21 2.86 -9.11 -22.67
N LEU A 22 1.67 -9.29 -23.24
CA LEU A 22 1.13 -10.62 -23.53
C LEU A 22 1.82 -11.21 -24.77
N ARG A 23 2.10 -12.53 -24.77
CA ARG A 23 2.65 -13.24 -25.93
C ARG A 23 1.78 -13.09 -27.19
N SER A 24 0.46 -12.95 -27.01
CA SER A 24 -0.51 -12.75 -28.11
C SER A 24 -0.37 -11.41 -28.83
N TYR A 25 0.41 -10.47 -28.29
CA TYR A 25 0.70 -9.19 -28.96
C TYR A 25 1.85 -9.29 -29.95
N PHE A 26 2.56 -10.43 -29.98
CA PHE A 26 3.74 -10.64 -30.81
C PHE A 26 3.58 -11.86 -31.70
N PHE A 27 4.03 -11.72 -32.94
CA PHE A 27 4.20 -12.80 -33.90
C PHE A 27 5.69 -12.98 -34.16
N GLU A 28 6.17 -14.22 -34.08
CA GLU A 28 7.57 -14.56 -34.30
C GLU A 28 7.73 -15.09 -35.73
N GLU A 29 8.63 -14.46 -36.48
CA GLU A 29 8.97 -14.84 -37.85
C GLU A 29 9.96 -16.00 -37.85
N ARG A 30 10.10 -16.68 -39.00
CA ARG A 30 10.97 -17.88 -39.12
C ARG A 30 12.45 -17.59 -38.89
N ASP A 31 12.86 -16.33 -38.98
CA ASP A 31 14.21 -15.84 -38.75
C ASP A 31 14.47 -15.45 -37.27
N GLY A 32 13.49 -15.63 -36.38
CA GLY A 32 13.56 -15.28 -34.96
C GLY A 32 13.21 -13.81 -34.66
N ASN A 33 12.83 -13.01 -35.66
CA ASN A 33 12.38 -11.64 -35.43
C ASN A 33 10.94 -11.62 -34.87
N CYS A 34 10.64 -10.64 -34.03
CA CYS A 34 9.31 -10.46 -33.45
C CYS A 34 8.63 -9.22 -34.04
N ARG A 35 7.40 -9.38 -34.54
CA ARG A 35 6.54 -8.29 -35.01
C ARG A 35 5.32 -8.14 -34.12
N LEU A 36 4.79 -6.92 -34.05
CA LEU A 36 3.55 -6.65 -33.34
C LEU A 36 2.35 -7.17 -34.15
N THR A 37 1.33 -7.69 -33.47
CA THR A 37 0.06 -8.04 -34.12
C THR A 37 -0.69 -6.78 -34.54
N SER A 38 -1.54 -6.88 -35.57
CA SER A 38 -2.30 -5.73 -36.10
C SER A 38 -3.22 -5.09 -35.07
N SER A 39 -3.86 -5.90 -34.21
CA SER A 39 -4.72 -5.41 -33.13
C SER A 39 -3.93 -4.63 -32.08
N PHE A 40 -2.73 -5.10 -31.73
CA PHE A 40 -1.86 -4.40 -30.78
C PHE A 40 -1.25 -3.13 -31.39
N ALA A 41 -0.81 -3.18 -32.65
CA ALA A 41 -0.33 -2.01 -33.37
C ALA A 41 -1.42 -0.93 -33.53
N SER A 42 -2.67 -1.33 -33.77
CA SER A 42 -3.82 -0.40 -33.82
C SER A 42 -4.07 0.25 -32.45
N LYS A 43 -3.99 -0.53 -31.37
CA LYS A 43 -4.11 0.00 -30.02
C LYS A 43 -2.99 0.99 -29.70
N LEU A 44 -1.76 0.69 -30.12
CA LEU A 44 -0.61 1.58 -29.98
C LEU A 44 -0.80 2.89 -30.77
N SER A 45 -1.38 2.84 -31.97
CA SER A 45 -1.58 4.04 -32.79
C SER A 45 -2.55 5.04 -32.17
N GLU A 46 -3.41 4.63 -31.24
CA GLU A 46 -4.24 5.53 -30.42
C GLU A 46 -3.39 6.54 -29.61
N THR A 47 -2.10 6.24 -29.38
CA THR A 47 -1.17 7.16 -28.72
C THR A 47 -0.56 8.20 -29.68
N ALA A 48 -0.79 8.12 -30.99
CA ALA A 48 -0.23 9.05 -31.98
C ALA A 48 -0.45 10.55 -31.68
N PRO A 49 -1.61 11.01 -31.17
CA PRO A 49 -1.80 12.40 -30.81
C PRO A 49 -0.90 12.87 -29.66
N MET A 50 -0.51 11.97 -28.74
CA MET A 50 0.45 12.27 -27.66
C MET A 50 1.81 12.59 -28.25
N TRP A 51 2.32 11.72 -29.11
CA TRP A 51 3.61 11.88 -29.77
C TRP A 51 3.63 13.11 -30.67
N ALA A 52 2.54 13.39 -31.39
CA ALA A 52 2.41 14.57 -32.23
C ALA A 52 2.62 15.88 -31.43
N ARG A 53 2.07 15.96 -30.20
CA ARG A 53 2.26 17.14 -29.32
C ARG A 53 3.71 17.30 -28.86
N LEU A 54 4.42 16.21 -28.60
CA LEU A 54 5.83 16.24 -28.21
C LEU A 54 6.75 16.59 -29.39
N VAL A 55 6.44 16.10 -30.59
CA VAL A 55 7.23 16.37 -31.81
C VAL A 55 6.97 17.75 -32.38
N ALA A 56 5.76 18.31 -32.21
CA ALA A 56 5.34 19.56 -32.83
C ALA A 56 6.35 20.73 -32.65
N PRO A 57 6.85 21.05 -31.43
CA PRO A 57 7.81 22.14 -31.25
C PRO A 57 9.14 21.91 -31.99
N VAL A 58 9.60 20.65 -32.05
CA VAL A 58 10.84 20.28 -32.73
C VAL A 58 10.69 20.44 -34.25
N ALA A 59 9.55 19.99 -34.78
CA ALA A 59 9.23 20.11 -36.20
C ALA A 59 9.10 21.59 -36.61
N GLU A 60 8.43 22.41 -35.79
CA GLU A 60 8.32 23.86 -36.03
C GLU A 60 9.66 24.58 -35.96
N TRP A 61 10.50 24.25 -34.98
CA TRP A 61 11.84 24.82 -34.90
C TRP A 61 12.64 24.50 -36.17
N PHE A 62 12.59 23.25 -36.64
CA PHE A 62 13.32 22.83 -37.83
C PHE A 62 12.83 23.53 -39.10
N THR A 63 11.51 23.67 -39.29
CA THR A 63 10.95 24.40 -40.43
C THR A 63 11.31 25.89 -40.37
N GLN A 64 11.35 26.50 -39.18
CA GLN A 64 11.83 27.87 -39.01
C GLN A 64 13.31 28.02 -39.37
N GLN A 65 14.17 27.06 -39.01
CA GLN A 65 15.60 27.13 -39.39
C GLN A 65 15.80 27.01 -40.90
N ILE A 66 15.09 26.10 -41.56
CA ILE A 66 15.11 25.97 -43.03
C ILE A 66 14.58 27.25 -43.70
N HIS A 67 13.53 27.84 -43.15
CA HIS A 67 12.97 29.06 -43.71
C HIS A 67 13.97 30.22 -43.59
N LYS A 68 14.60 30.38 -42.43
CA LYS A 68 15.63 31.41 -42.19
C LYS A 68 16.83 31.26 -43.12
N SER A 69 17.28 30.05 -43.41
CA SER A 69 18.42 29.82 -44.32
C SER A 69 18.08 30.06 -45.80
N ARG A 70 16.79 30.01 -46.18
CA ARG A 70 16.32 30.24 -47.56
C ARG A 70 15.88 31.67 -47.84
N THR A 71 15.58 32.47 -46.82
CA THR A 71 14.98 33.81 -47.00
C THR A 71 15.96 34.93 -46.66
N SER A 72 16.90 35.17 -47.56
CA SER A 72 17.50 36.50 -47.73
C SER A 72 16.58 37.47 -48.52
N GLN A 73 15.43 37.02 -49.06
CA GLN A 73 14.65 37.83 -50.02
C GLN A 73 13.11 37.89 -49.89
N SER A 74 12.45 37.30 -48.89
CA SER A 74 11.00 37.57 -48.71
C SER A 74 10.50 37.36 -47.28
N ARG A 75 9.81 38.39 -46.75
CA ARG A 75 9.17 38.41 -45.43
C ARG A 75 7.79 37.71 -45.46
N SER A 76 7.71 36.46 -45.95
CA SER A 76 6.48 35.68 -45.79
C SER A 76 6.47 34.95 -44.45
N ARG A 77 5.42 35.16 -43.65
CA ARG A 77 5.16 34.36 -42.43
C ARG A 77 4.89 32.92 -42.84
N LEU A 78 5.49 31.96 -42.14
CA LEU A 78 5.23 30.53 -42.33
C LEU A 78 3.73 30.25 -42.08
N PRO A 79 3.02 29.62 -43.04
CA PRO A 79 1.67 29.14 -42.81
C PRO A 79 1.75 27.81 -42.05
N VAL A 80 0.93 27.68 -41.01
CA VAL A 80 0.77 26.52 -40.11
C VAL A 80 1.75 26.50 -38.93
N GLN A 81 1.26 26.99 -37.79
CA GLN A 81 1.82 26.64 -36.49
C GLN A 81 1.12 25.36 -36.01
N LEU A 82 1.90 24.31 -35.78
CA LEU A 82 1.48 23.06 -35.13
C LEU A 82 1.28 23.26 -33.61
N THR A 83 1.86 24.32 -33.05
CA THR A 83 1.61 24.80 -31.69
C THR A 83 0.80 26.11 -31.76
N PRO A 84 -0.24 26.31 -30.95
CA PRO A 84 -0.91 27.61 -30.89
C PRO A 84 0.06 28.65 -30.32
N ALA A 85 0.52 29.63 -31.11
CA ALA A 85 1.23 30.76 -30.52
C ALA A 85 0.28 31.58 -29.62
N THR A 86 0.86 32.09 -28.53
CA THR A 86 0.32 33.06 -27.57
C THR A 86 -0.70 32.55 -26.54
N ARG A 87 -0.22 32.06 -25.39
CA ARG A 87 -0.09 32.84 -24.14
C ARG A 87 0.43 31.95 -23.02
N GLN A 88 1.44 32.48 -22.32
CA GLN A 88 2.04 32.01 -21.06
C GLN A 88 3.23 31.06 -21.21
N GLU A 89 4.41 31.68 -21.07
CA GLU A 89 5.50 31.25 -20.18
C GLU A 89 4.97 30.91 -18.76
N LYS A 90 4.03 29.99 -18.65
CA LYS A 90 3.76 29.29 -17.40
C LYS A 90 4.35 27.91 -17.58
N LYS A 91 5.59 27.78 -17.13
CA LYS A 91 6.08 26.62 -16.39
C LYS A 91 5.41 25.33 -16.89
N VAL A 92 5.94 24.77 -17.97
CA VAL A 92 5.58 23.45 -18.55
C VAL A 92 6.05 22.33 -17.62
N THR A 93 5.75 22.45 -16.34
CA THR A 93 5.89 21.41 -15.34
C THR A 93 4.57 21.33 -14.61
N SER A 94 3.77 20.31 -14.95
CA SER A 94 2.90 19.54 -14.03
C SER A 94 1.52 19.09 -14.55
N ASN A 95 1.07 19.42 -15.76
CA ASN A 95 -0.33 19.10 -16.13
C ASN A 95 -0.59 18.39 -17.47
N VAL A 96 0.45 17.97 -18.22
CA VAL A 96 0.26 17.08 -19.39
C VAL A 96 -0.07 15.64 -18.96
N GLU A 97 0.07 15.30 -17.68
CA GLU A 97 -0.08 13.95 -17.13
C GLU A 97 -1.50 13.35 -17.12
N ARG A 98 -2.57 14.08 -17.47
CA ARG A 98 -3.94 13.61 -17.14
C ARG A 98 -4.91 13.31 -18.26
N GLU A 99 -4.62 13.55 -19.54
CA GLU A 99 -5.71 13.57 -20.53
C GLU A 99 -5.53 12.74 -21.80
N LEU A 100 -4.75 11.65 -21.77
CA LEU A 100 -4.85 10.64 -22.83
C LEU A 100 -4.96 9.24 -22.24
N SER A 101 -6.22 8.82 -22.21
CA SER A 101 -6.77 7.59 -21.66
C SER A 101 -6.42 6.36 -22.50
N PHE A 102 -5.16 5.91 -22.49
CA PHE A 102 -4.95 4.48 -22.58
C PHE A 102 -5.50 3.91 -21.27
N ARG A 103 -6.77 3.48 -21.26
CA ARG A 103 -7.38 2.92 -20.05
C ARG A 103 -6.64 1.62 -19.72
N ARG A 104 -5.65 1.79 -18.85
CA ARG A 104 -4.86 0.77 -18.17
C ARG A 104 -5.83 -0.26 -17.62
N ALA A 105 -5.83 -1.46 -18.19
CA ALA A 105 -6.50 -2.57 -17.54
C ALA A 105 -5.57 -3.01 -16.40
N ASN A 106 -6.01 -2.87 -15.15
CA ASN A 106 -5.30 -3.57 -14.09
C ASN A 106 -5.56 -5.06 -14.36
N VAL A 107 -4.51 -5.81 -14.69
CA VAL A 107 -4.58 -7.24 -14.97
C VAL A 107 -3.69 -8.01 -14.00
N CYS A 108 -4.13 -9.21 -13.64
CA CYS A 108 -3.35 -10.11 -12.81
C CYS A 108 -2.07 -10.52 -13.54
N VAL A 109 -0.90 -10.30 -12.93
CA VAL A 109 0.39 -10.66 -13.52
C VAL A 109 0.53 -12.17 -13.78
N SER A 110 -0.19 -13.02 -13.05
CA SER A 110 -0.08 -14.49 -13.18
C SER A 110 -1.05 -15.11 -14.17
N CYS A 111 -2.24 -14.54 -14.38
CA CYS A 111 -3.26 -15.16 -15.24
C CYS A 111 -3.93 -14.20 -16.25
N GLY A 112 -3.56 -12.92 -16.25
CA GLY A 112 -4.09 -11.90 -17.17
C GLY A 112 -5.54 -11.46 -16.92
N LYS A 113 -6.26 -12.04 -15.94
CA LYS A 113 -7.63 -11.60 -15.60
C LYS A 113 -7.62 -10.13 -15.15
N LYS A 114 -8.63 -9.36 -15.57
CA LYS A 114 -8.85 -7.99 -15.07
C LYS A 114 -9.08 -8.01 -13.56
N ILE A 115 -8.44 -7.08 -12.85
CA ILE A 115 -8.54 -6.90 -11.40
C ILE A 115 -9.04 -5.48 -11.11
N HIS A 116 -9.84 -5.32 -10.07
CA HIS A 116 -10.44 -4.02 -9.74
C HIS A 116 -9.56 -3.17 -8.80
N SER A 117 -8.63 -3.79 -8.09
CA SER A 117 -7.74 -3.13 -7.14
C SER A 117 -6.34 -2.92 -7.73
N ARG A 118 -5.52 -2.08 -7.07
CA ARG A 118 -4.08 -1.93 -7.38
C ARG A 118 -3.26 -3.15 -6.94
N SER A 119 -3.86 -4.34 -6.83
CA SER A 119 -3.11 -5.55 -6.49
C SER A 119 -2.27 -6.03 -7.68
N THR A 120 -1.21 -6.78 -7.42
CA THR A 120 -0.40 -7.40 -8.49
C THR A 120 -1.05 -8.67 -9.05
N ASN A 121 -1.88 -9.33 -8.23
CA ASN A 121 -2.50 -10.61 -8.54
C ASN A 121 -4.00 -10.55 -8.24
N CYS A 122 -4.82 -11.30 -8.99
CA CYS A 122 -6.22 -11.54 -8.64
C CYS A 122 -6.33 -12.38 -7.37
N ASP A 123 -7.52 -12.44 -6.75
CA ASP A 123 -7.72 -13.16 -5.49
C ASP A 123 -7.38 -14.65 -5.57
N GLU A 124 -7.65 -15.31 -6.70
CA GLU A 124 -7.30 -16.72 -6.91
C GLU A 124 -5.79 -16.94 -6.96
N CYS A 125 -5.09 -16.26 -7.87
CA CYS A 125 -3.63 -16.36 -7.97
C CYS A 125 -2.91 -15.85 -6.71
N ALA A 126 -3.52 -14.90 -6.00
CA ALA A 126 -3.01 -14.46 -4.71
C ALA A 126 -3.17 -15.56 -3.66
N LYS A 127 -4.30 -16.28 -3.61
CA LYS A 127 -4.52 -17.40 -2.67
C LYS A 127 -3.48 -18.51 -2.83
N GLU A 128 -3.16 -18.87 -4.06
CA GLU A 128 -2.15 -19.89 -4.36
C GLU A 128 -0.76 -19.49 -3.84
N LYS A 129 -0.39 -18.21 -3.98
CA LYS A 129 0.91 -17.67 -3.53
C LYS A 129 0.93 -17.23 -2.06
N ARG A 130 -0.22 -17.15 -1.39
CA ARG A 130 -0.33 -16.77 0.03
C ARG A 130 0.52 -17.65 0.96
N PRO A 131 0.48 -19.00 0.90
CA PRO A 131 1.25 -19.82 1.83
C PRO A 131 2.75 -19.52 1.75
N GLU A 132 3.32 -19.52 0.54
CA GLU A 132 4.74 -19.22 0.32
C GLU A 132 5.11 -17.82 0.80
N ARG A 133 4.31 -16.80 0.44
CA ARG A 133 4.52 -15.43 0.92
C ARG A 133 4.44 -15.34 2.45
N MET A 134 3.52 -16.06 3.09
CA MET A 134 3.39 -16.05 4.54
C MET A 134 4.57 -16.75 5.23
N ILE A 135 5.08 -17.83 4.66
CA ILE A 135 6.29 -18.51 5.14
C ILE A 135 7.49 -17.54 5.07
N GLU A 136 7.66 -16.85 3.94
CA GLU A 136 8.75 -15.89 3.78
C GLU A 136 8.60 -14.69 4.71
N VAL A 137 7.40 -14.12 4.84
CA VAL A 137 7.11 -13.04 5.79
C VAL A 137 7.37 -13.49 7.24
N ALA A 138 7.04 -14.74 7.59
CA ALA A 138 7.34 -15.28 8.91
C ALA A 138 8.86 -15.47 9.14
N ARG A 139 9.60 -15.88 8.09
CA ARG A 139 11.07 -15.97 8.13
C ARG A 139 11.69 -14.59 8.34
N LEU A 140 11.31 -13.61 7.53
CA LEU A 140 11.76 -12.22 7.65
C LEU A 140 11.38 -11.63 9.00
N GLY A 141 10.16 -11.89 9.48
CA GLY A 141 9.70 -11.48 10.79
C GLY A 141 10.60 -12.01 11.91
N ARG A 142 10.97 -13.29 11.88
CA ARG A 142 11.92 -13.88 12.84
C ARG A 142 13.26 -13.16 12.83
N VAL A 143 13.85 -12.96 11.65
CA VAL A 143 15.11 -12.21 11.49
C VAL A 143 15.01 -10.82 12.11
N VAL A 144 13.96 -10.07 11.77
CA VAL A 144 13.74 -8.71 12.27
C VAL A 144 13.59 -8.68 13.80
N THR A 145 12.89 -9.64 14.39
CA THR A 145 12.70 -9.68 15.86
C THR A 145 14.00 -9.93 16.63
N LEU A 146 15.00 -10.54 15.99
CA LEU A 146 16.30 -10.83 16.59
C LEU A 146 17.30 -9.69 16.45
N LEU A 147 16.99 -8.65 15.67
CA LEU A 147 17.88 -7.51 15.50
C LEU A 147 18.15 -6.79 16.84
N PRO A 148 19.36 -6.20 17.01
CA PRO A 148 19.72 -5.48 18.23
C PRO A 148 18.71 -4.41 18.63
N GLU A 149 18.16 -3.67 17.66
CA GLU A 149 17.14 -2.65 17.92
C GLU A 149 15.84 -3.25 18.51
N ALA A 150 15.39 -4.39 17.97
CA ALA A 150 14.20 -5.09 18.47
C ALA A 150 14.44 -5.68 19.86
N GLN A 151 15.64 -6.19 20.14
CA GLN A 151 16.04 -6.64 21.48
C GLN A 151 16.12 -5.48 22.48
N ALA A 152 16.69 -4.34 22.10
CA ALA A 152 16.76 -3.14 22.94
C ALA A 152 15.38 -2.59 23.29
N LYS A 153 14.46 -2.53 22.33
CA LYS A 153 13.05 -2.14 22.57
C LYS A 153 12.36 -3.10 23.55
N ARG A 154 12.59 -4.41 23.40
CA ARG A 154 12.06 -5.43 24.32
C ARG A 154 12.63 -5.29 25.73
N SER A 155 13.95 -5.12 25.86
CA SER A 155 14.59 -4.98 27.16
C SER A 155 14.15 -3.71 27.89
N ALA A 156 14.00 -2.58 27.17
CA ALA A 156 13.45 -1.35 27.73
C ALA A 156 12.02 -1.55 28.26
N THR A 157 11.14 -2.18 27.46
CA THR A 157 9.76 -2.49 27.87
C THR A 157 9.73 -3.44 29.08
N GLN A 158 10.60 -4.46 29.08
CA GLN A 158 10.70 -5.41 30.18
C GLN A 158 11.17 -4.73 31.47
N LYS A 159 12.16 -3.83 31.42
CA LYS A 159 12.62 -3.06 32.58
C LYS A 159 11.48 -2.25 33.21
N VAL A 160 10.73 -1.50 32.40
CA VAL A 160 9.57 -0.72 32.87
C VAL A 160 8.52 -1.64 33.48
N ASN A 161 8.23 -2.77 32.82
CA ASN A 161 7.25 -3.73 33.31
C ASN A 161 7.66 -4.37 34.64
N THR A 162 8.93 -4.77 34.76
CA THR A 162 9.53 -5.34 35.97
C THR A 162 9.47 -4.32 37.10
N GLN A 163 9.91 -3.08 36.87
CA GLN A 163 9.82 -2.02 37.88
C GLN A 163 8.38 -1.84 38.38
N ALA A 164 7.40 -1.79 37.48
CA ALA A 164 5.99 -1.70 37.86
C ALA A 164 5.41 -2.97 38.53
N VAL A 165 6.12 -4.11 38.52
CA VAL A 165 5.77 -5.27 39.37
C VAL A 165 6.41 -5.11 40.75
N TRP A 166 7.63 -4.60 40.82
CA TRP A 166 8.36 -4.38 42.08
C TRP A 166 7.74 -3.26 42.92
N ASP A 167 7.33 -2.17 42.28
CA ASP A 167 6.67 -1.03 42.94
C ASP A 167 5.24 -1.36 43.39
N TRP A 168 4.68 -2.50 42.95
CA TRP A 168 3.32 -2.88 43.30
C TRP A 168 3.28 -3.48 44.71
N ASN A 169 2.57 -2.82 45.61
CA ASN A 169 2.34 -3.30 46.96
C ASN A 169 0.98 -4.03 47.07
N PRO A 170 0.94 -5.29 47.52
CA PRO A 170 -0.31 -6.02 47.76
C PRO A 170 -1.27 -5.32 48.72
N THR A 171 -0.77 -4.53 49.68
CA THR A 171 -1.59 -3.86 50.70
C THR A 171 -2.49 -2.76 50.13
N ASP A 172 -2.09 -2.14 49.02
CA ASP A 172 -2.89 -1.12 48.33
C ASP A 172 -4.07 -1.73 47.55
N TYR A 173 -4.16 -3.06 47.54
CA TYR A 173 -5.11 -3.80 46.75
C TYR A 173 -6.38 -4.15 47.53
N PRO A 174 -7.58 -4.06 46.93
CA PRO A 174 -8.81 -4.38 47.63
C PRO A 174 -8.85 -5.86 48.03
N THR A 175 -9.04 -6.13 49.33
CA THR A 175 -9.09 -7.49 49.89
C THR A 175 -10.18 -8.38 49.28
N TRP A 176 -11.24 -7.78 48.73
CA TRP A 176 -12.32 -8.52 48.06
C TRP A 176 -11.92 -9.08 46.69
N LEU A 177 -10.86 -8.56 46.07
CA LEU A 177 -10.47 -8.91 44.70
C LEU A 177 -9.43 -10.04 44.69
N THR A 178 -9.88 -11.24 45.02
CA THR A 178 -9.06 -12.46 45.05
C THR A 178 -8.91 -13.09 43.66
N SER A 179 -7.93 -13.99 43.52
CA SER A 179 -7.71 -14.78 42.29
C SER A 179 -8.96 -15.58 41.88
N ASP A 180 -9.66 -16.16 42.86
CA ASP A 180 -10.87 -16.94 42.64
C ASP A 180 -12.01 -16.07 42.15
N LEU A 181 -12.20 -14.89 42.74
CA LEU A 181 -13.21 -13.94 42.28
C LEU A 181 -12.90 -13.45 40.86
N TYR A 182 -11.64 -13.14 40.58
CA TYR A 182 -11.21 -12.74 39.24
C TYR A 182 -11.57 -13.81 38.21
N SER A 183 -11.15 -15.05 38.46
CA SER A 183 -11.35 -16.17 37.54
C SER A 183 -12.83 -16.52 37.37
N ALA A 184 -13.62 -16.49 38.45
CA ALA A 184 -15.02 -16.89 38.41
C ALA A 184 -15.98 -15.80 37.89
N LYS A 185 -15.70 -14.51 38.16
CA LYS A 185 -16.67 -13.42 37.92
C LYS A 185 -16.19 -12.39 36.90
N ILE A 186 -14.88 -12.12 36.83
CA ILE A 186 -14.32 -11.07 35.97
C ILE A 186 -13.87 -11.65 34.64
N GLN A 187 -13.03 -12.69 34.63
CA GLN A 187 -12.46 -13.26 33.41
C GLN A 187 -13.53 -13.61 32.36
N PRO A 188 -14.65 -14.29 32.70
CA PRO A 188 -15.59 -14.75 31.67
C PRO A 188 -16.27 -13.59 30.94
N ARG A 189 -16.34 -12.42 31.58
CA ARG A 189 -16.92 -11.19 31.02
C ARG A 189 -15.94 -10.45 30.10
N LEU A 190 -14.64 -10.76 30.13
CA LEU A 190 -13.65 -10.12 29.26
C LEU A 190 -13.77 -10.56 27.81
N VAL A 191 -14.32 -11.75 27.55
CA VAL A 191 -14.51 -12.29 26.19
C VAL A 191 -15.39 -11.37 25.34
N SER A 192 -16.38 -10.69 25.91
CA SER A 192 -17.27 -9.79 25.16
C SER A 192 -16.68 -8.40 24.89
N LEU A 193 -15.56 -8.03 25.53
CA LEU A 193 -14.92 -6.73 25.33
C LEU A 193 -14.03 -6.73 24.08
N SER A 194 -13.78 -5.56 23.49
CA SER A 194 -12.80 -5.44 22.40
C SER A 194 -11.36 -5.62 22.92
N CYS A 195 -10.51 -6.35 22.17
CA CYS A 195 -9.06 -6.42 22.43
C CYS A 195 -8.41 -5.04 22.51
N SER A 196 -8.79 -4.11 21.63
CA SER A 196 -8.18 -2.77 21.57
C SER A 196 -8.52 -1.95 22.83
N SER A 197 -9.75 -2.07 23.33
CA SER A 197 -10.18 -1.40 24.55
C SER A 197 -9.45 -1.91 25.79
N VAL A 198 -9.30 -3.24 25.91
CA VAL A 198 -8.55 -3.87 27.01
C VAL A 198 -7.07 -3.47 26.94
N ALA A 199 -6.46 -3.53 25.76
CA ALA A 199 -5.07 -3.15 25.54
C ALA A 199 -4.80 -1.69 25.94
N LYS A 200 -5.65 -0.77 25.46
CA LYS A 200 -5.54 0.66 25.75
C LYS A 200 -5.67 0.95 27.25
N ARG A 201 -6.61 0.27 27.93
CA ARG A 201 -6.86 0.53 29.36
C ARG A 201 -5.77 -0.03 30.27
N LEU A 202 -5.15 -1.14 29.88
CA LEU A 202 -4.07 -1.76 30.65
C LEU A 202 -2.66 -1.26 30.28
N GLY A 203 -2.52 -0.50 29.19
CA GLY A 203 -1.21 -0.09 28.67
C GLY A 203 -0.38 -1.28 28.18
N VAL A 204 -1.01 -2.27 27.56
CA VAL A 204 -0.37 -3.51 27.07
C VAL A 204 -0.59 -3.71 25.57
N SER A 205 0.13 -4.66 24.97
CA SER A 205 -0.06 -4.99 23.56
C SER A 205 -1.43 -5.62 23.27
N VAL A 206 -1.96 -5.42 22.06
CA VAL A 206 -3.23 -6.00 21.61
C VAL A 206 -3.21 -7.53 21.66
N SER A 207 -2.06 -8.15 21.33
CA SER A 207 -1.89 -9.60 21.42
C SER A 207 -1.96 -10.11 22.87
N TYR A 208 -1.35 -9.40 23.83
CA TYR A 208 -1.43 -9.78 25.24
C TYR A 208 -2.85 -9.58 25.80
N ALA A 209 -3.54 -8.52 25.39
CA ALA A 209 -4.95 -8.30 25.72
C ALA A 209 -5.86 -9.42 25.17
N ASP A 210 -5.62 -9.90 23.95
CA ASP A 210 -6.32 -11.05 23.37
C ASP A 210 -6.10 -12.32 24.21
N GLN A 211 -4.87 -12.58 24.64
CA GLN A 211 -4.58 -13.71 25.54
C GLN A 211 -5.32 -13.58 26.88
N ILE A 212 -5.37 -12.38 27.47
CA ILE A 212 -6.13 -12.14 28.71
C ILE A 212 -7.61 -12.45 28.51
N ARG A 213 -8.21 -11.96 27.42
CA ARG A 213 -9.61 -12.26 27.08
C ARG A 213 -9.85 -13.77 26.94
N LYS A 214 -8.89 -14.50 26.38
CA LYS A 214 -8.95 -15.96 26.18
C LYS A 214 -8.64 -16.78 27.44
N GLY A 215 -8.34 -16.14 28.58
CA GLY A 215 -8.16 -16.84 29.86
C GLY A 215 -6.77 -16.76 30.46
N ARG A 216 -5.82 -16.06 29.84
CA ARG A 216 -4.54 -15.78 30.48
C ARG A 216 -4.77 -14.87 31.69
N VAL A 217 -4.40 -15.33 32.89
CA VAL A 217 -4.48 -14.53 34.11
C VAL A 217 -3.31 -13.53 34.14
N PRO A 218 -3.55 -12.21 34.10
CA PRO A 218 -2.49 -11.22 34.22
C PRO A 218 -2.12 -11.03 35.70
N HIS A 219 -1.02 -10.30 35.94
CA HIS A 219 -0.61 -9.94 37.30
C HIS A 219 -1.72 -9.18 38.07
N PRO A 220 -1.89 -9.41 39.39
CA PRO A 220 -2.98 -8.83 40.19
C PRO A 220 -3.16 -7.31 40.07
N ARG A 221 -2.06 -6.57 39.87
CA ARG A 221 -2.07 -5.12 39.60
C ARG A 221 -3.08 -4.67 38.52
N HIS A 222 -3.43 -5.56 37.59
CA HIS A 222 -4.36 -5.28 36.50
C HIS A 222 -5.82 -5.62 36.82
N TRP A 223 -6.12 -6.46 37.82
CA TRP A 223 -7.50 -6.95 37.98
C TRP A 223 -8.49 -5.88 38.39
N GLN A 224 -8.08 -4.85 39.15
CA GLN A 224 -8.99 -3.76 39.52
C GLN A 224 -9.43 -2.96 38.28
N THR A 225 -8.49 -2.71 37.36
CA THR A 225 -8.80 -2.06 36.07
C THR A 225 -9.72 -2.91 35.22
N LEU A 226 -9.50 -4.23 35.20
CA LEU A 226 -10.37 -5.19 34.51
C LEU A 226 -11.76 -5.28 35.13
N ALA A 227 -11.86 -5.28 36.47
CA ALA A 227 -13.12 -5.25 37.20
C ALA A 227 -13.94 -4.01 36.82
N LYS A 228 -13.30 -2.84 36.79
CA LYS A 228 -13.94 -1.58 36.35
C LYS A 228 -14.44 -1.68 34.90
N LEU A 229 -13.67 -2.29 34.00
CA LEU A 229 -14.08 -2.46 32.60
C LEU A 229 -15.33 -3.34 32.43
N VAL A 230 -15.50 -4.35 33.27
CA VAL A 230 -16.69 -5.24 33.23
C VAL A 230 -17.83 -4.76 34.14
N GLY A 231 -17.70 -3.56 34.72
CA GLY A 231 -18.69 -2.99 35.63
C GLY A 231 -18.85 -3.75 36.95
N TRP A 232 -17.82 -4.48 37.40
CA TRP A 232 -17.85 -5.21 38.67
C TRP A 232 -17.36 -4.32 39.81
N SER A 233 -18.16 -4.20 40.88
CA SER A 233 -17.82 -3.48 42.10
C SER A 233 -18.28 -4.29 43.32
N ARG A 234 -17.80 -3.97 44.53
CA ARG A 234 -18.15 -4.68 45.78
C ARG A 234 -19.68 -4.80 46.01
N ASN A 235 -20.47 -3.94 45.38
CA ASN A 235 -21.94 -3.89 45.48
C ASN A 235 -22.68 -4.49 44.26
N SER A 236 -21.98 -5.13 43.31
CA SER A 236 -22.66 -5.76 42.18
C SER A 236 -23.44 -6.99 42.66
N LYS A 237 -24.73 -6.79 42.95
CA LYS A 237 -25.71 -7.88 43.05
C LYS A 237 -25.59 -8.75 41.78
N PRO A 238 -25.74 -10.08 41.86
CA PRO A 238 -25.82 -10.90 40.67
C PRO A 238 -27.02 -10.40 39.87
N CYS A 239 -26.78 -9.77 38.72
CA CYS A 239 -27.85 -9.51 37.78
C CYS A 239 -28.37 -10.87 37.31
N CYS A 240 -29.47 -11.33 37.89
CA CYS A 240 -30.30 -12.37 37.33
C CYS A 240 -30.78 -11.88 35.96
N ARG A 241 -30.06 -12.27 34.89
CA ARG A 241 -30.67 -12.31 33.56
C ARG A 241 -31.44 -13.62 33.51
N ASN A 242 -32.72 -13.54 33.86
CA ASN A 242 -33.69 -14.57 33.53
C ASN A 242 -33.62 -14.81 32.02
N ARG A 243 -33.46 -16.07 31.64
CA ARG A 243 -33.98 -16.61 30.40
C ARG A 243 -34.72 -17.88 30.76
#